data_AF-A0A525KAD9-F1
#
_entry.id   AF-A0A525KAD9-F1
#
_cell.length_a   1.000
_cell.length_b   1.000
_cell.length_c   1.000
_cell.angle_alpha   90.00
_cell.angle_beta   90.00
_cell.angle_gamma   90.00
#
_symmetry.space_group_name_H-M   'P 1'
#
loop_
_entity.id
_entity.type
_entity.pdbx_description
1 polymer ?
#
loop_
_entity_poly.entity_id
_entity_poly.type
_entity_poly.pdbx_seq_one_letter_code
_entity_poly.pdbx_strand_id
1 'polypeptide(L)' 'MKHRGVDFDVEENPPSWWHWKIYSKIEAGPKVVGNMKFQTREAAVAACIVEINGGLENGQRGSGSK' A
#
# COMPACT_ATOMS: atom_id res chain seq x y z
N MET A 1 -0.08 -9.71 5.61
CA MET A 1 -0.84 -10.34 4.50
C MET A 1 0.09 -10.63 3.33
N LYS A 2 -0.28 -11.52 2.39
CA LYS A 2 0.57 -11.87 1.24
C LYS A 2 -0.25 -12.03 -0.04
N HIS A 3 0.15 -11.38 -1.13
CA HIS A 3 -0.49 -11.49 -2.45
C HIS A 3 0.58 -11.61 -3.54
N ARG A 4 0.45 -12.60 -4.44
CA ARG A 4 1.42 -12.87 -5.52
C ARG A 4 2.88 -12.98 -5.06
N GLY A 5 3.09 -13.46 -3.84
CA GLY A 5 4.42 -13.56 -3.25
C GLY A 5 4.93 -12.28 -2.61
N VAL A 6 4.22 -11.16 -2.71
CA VAL A 6 4.55 -9.89 -2.05
C VAL A 6 3.87 -9.85 -0.68
N ASP A 7 4.66 -9.60 0.36
CA ASP A 7 4.15 -9.40 1.70
C ASP A 7 3.70 -7.94 1.85
N PHE A 8 2.54 -7.73 2.45
CA PHE A 8 1.99 -6.41 2.71
C PHE A 8 1.23 -6.38 4.03
N ASP A 9 1.21 -5.23 4.68
CA ASP A 9 0.40 -4.97 5.86
C ASP A 9 -0.60 -3.84 5.60
N VAL A 10 -1.65 -3.79 6.42
CA VAL A 10 -2.69 -2.77 6.35
C VAL A 10 -2.96 -2.30 7.75
N GLU A 11 -2.57 -1.07 8.03
CA GLU A 11 -2.60 -0.47 9.35
C GLU A 11 -3.64 0.65 9.38
N GLU A 12 -4.29 0.80 10.53
CA GLU A 12 -5.09 1.97 10.82
C GLU A 12 -4.18 3.07 11.38
N ASN A 13 -4.19 4.23 10.73
CA ASN A 13 -3.66 5.45 11.29
C ASN A 13 -4.79 6.24 11.95
N PRO A 14 -4.74 6.45 13.28
CA PRO A 14 -5.73 7.24 13.98
C PRO A 14 -5.77 8.69 13.45
N PRO A 15 -6.95 9.34 13.45
CA PRO A 15 -8.18 8.90 14.10
C PRO A 15 -9.14 8.06 13.24
N SER A 16 -8.96 7.89 11.92
CA SER A 16 -9.99 7.21 11.08
C SER A 16 -9.54 6.79 9.68
N TRP A 17 -8.26 6.58 9.41
CA TRP A 17 -7.85 6.20 8.05
C TRP A 17 -6.92 5.00 8.01
N TRP A 18 -7.11 4.19 6.99
CA TRP A 18 -6.37 2.97 6.73
C TRP A 18 -5.35 3.25 5.64
N HIS A 19 -4.21 2.60 5.73
CA HIS A 19 -3.19 2.62 4.69
C HIS A 19 -2.51 1.26 4.61
N TRP A 20 -1.83 1.01 3.50
CA TRP A 20 -1.12 -0.24 3.27
C TRP A 20 0.38 -0.02 3.14
N LYS A 21 1.15 -1.03 3.55
CA LYS A 21 2.61 -1.08 3.43
C LYS A 21 3.00 -2.35 2.70
N ILE A 22 3.70 -2.24 1.58
CA ILE A 22 4.23 -3.37 0.84
C ILE A 22 5.70 -3.57 1.23
N TYR A 23 6.03 -4.79 1.63
CA TYR A 23 7.39 -5.24 1.88
C TYR A 23 7.93 -5.92 0.63
N SER A 24 8.84 -5.24 -0.06
CA SER A 24 9.60 -5.84 -1.14
C SER A 24 10.44 -7.00 -0.58
N LYS A 25 10.52 -8.12 -1.33
CA LYS A 25 11.31 -9.32 -0.94
C LYS A 25 12.81 -9.08 -0.80
N ILE A 26 13.29 -7.93 -1.26
CA ILE A 26 14.69 -7.54 -1.12
C ILE A 26 14.85 -7.14 0.36
N GLU A 27 15.68 -7.85 1.13
CA GLU A 27 15.83 -7.67 2.60
C GLU A 27 16.18 -6.23 3.03
N ALA A 28 16.66 -5.40 2.10
CA ALA A 28 16.96 -3.98 2.29
C ALA A 28 16.20 -3.04 1.31
N GLY A 29 15.17 -3.55 0.63
CA GLY A 29 14.41 -2.80 -0.36
C GLY A 29 13.55 -1.69 0.28
N PRO A 30 13.30 -0.59 -0.44
CA PRO A 30 12.40 0.46 0.05
C PRO A 30 11.02 -0.13 0.31
N LYS A 31 10.50 0.11 1.52
CA LYS A 31 9.11 -0.19 1.88
C LYS A 31 8.22 0.75 1.09
N VAL A 32 7.33 0.21 0.27
CA VAL A 32 6.39 1.04 -0.49
C VAL A 32 5.17 1.25 0.39
N VAL A 33 5.04 2.46 0.93
CA VAL A 33 3.87 2.86 1.71
C VAL A 33 2.90 3.54 0.76
N GLY A 34 1.68 3.03 0.67
CA GLY A 34 0.62 3.73 -0.03
C GLY A 34 0.32 5.05 0.69
N ASN A 35 0.52 6.18 0.03
CA ASN A 35 0.20 7.50 0.57
C ASN A 35 -1.32 7.77 0.62
N MET A 36 -2.13 6.84 0.09
CA MET A 36 -3.58 6.97 0.10
C MET A 36 -4.17 6.68 1.48
N LYS A 37 -5.01 7.61 1.95
CA LYS A 37 -5.81 7.47 3.16
C LYS A 37 -7.16 6.87 2.80
N PHE A 38 -7.42 5.65 3.23
CA PHE A 38 -8.70 4.97 2.99
C PHE A 38 -9.60 5.05 4.21
N GLN A 39 -10.91 5.18 4.01
CA GLN A 39 -11.87 5.21 5.13
C GLN A 39 -12.13 3.82 5.72
N THR A 40 -11.87 2.76 4.96
CA THR A 40 -12.08 1.38 5.39
C THR A 40 -10.85 0.53 5.11
N ARG A 41 -10.67 -0.50 5.94
CA ARG A 41 -9.62 -1.52 5.75
C ARG A 41 -9.75 -2.20 4.39
N GLU A 42 -10.96 -2.53 3.97
CA GLU A 42 -11.20 -3.21 2.70
C GLU A 42 -10.79 -2.37 1.50
N ALA A 43 -11.05 -1.05 1.52
CA ALA A 43 -10.61 -0.14 0.48
C ALA A 43 -9.07 -0.07 0.40
N ALA A 44 -8.38 -0.05 1.55
CA ALA A 44 -6.93 -0.11 1.59
C ALA A 44 -6.38 -1.43 1.03
N VAL A 45 -7.00 -2.57 1.38
CA VAL A 45 -6.61 -3.89 0.85
C VAL A 45 -6.83 -3.96 -0.66
N ALA A 46 -7.98 -3.52 -1.17
CA ALA A 46 -8.28 -3.53 -2.60
C ALA A 46 -7.29 -2.67 -3.40
N ALA A 47 -6.99 -1.47 -2.92
CA ALA A 47 -6.00 -0.60 -3.55
C ALA A 47 -4.58 -1.19 -3.51
N CYS A 48 -4.19 -1.82 -2.40
CA CYS A 48 -2.91 -2.53 -2.28
C CYS A 48 -2.80 -3.66 -3.32
N ILE A 49 -3.86 -4.45 -3.49
CA ILE A 49 -3.90 -5.53 -4.48
C ILE A 49 -3.78 -4.98 -5.90
N VAL A 50 -4.43 -3.85 -6.21
CA VAL A 50 -4.30 -3.18 -7.51
C VAL A 50 -2.84 -2.75 -7.76
N GLU A 51 -2.18 -2.17 -6.76
CA GLU A 51 -0.76 -1.76 -6.86
C GLU A 51 0.18 -2.96 -7.08
N ILE A 52 -0.02 -4.06 -6.34
CA ILE A 52 0.76 -5.29 -6.51
C ILE A 52 0.53 -5.89 -7.91
N ASN A 53 -0.71 -5.85 -8.42
CA ASN A 53 -1.02 -6.33 -9.77
C ASN A 53 -0.49 -5.41 -10.88
N GLY A 54 -0.44 -4.10 -10.64
CA GLY A 54 0.08 -3.08 -11.54
C GLY A 54 1.60 -2.98 -11.57
N GLY A 55 2.32 -3.85 -10.85
CA GLY A 55 3.77 -3.97 -10.93
C GLY A 55 4.57 -3.02 -10.04
N LEU A 56 4.01 -2.45 -8.97
CA LEU A 56 4.67 -1.44 -8.11
C LEU A 56 5.24 -0.22 -8.89
N GLU A 57 4.91 -0.07 -10.18
CA GLU A 57 5.41 1.00 -11.04
C GLU A 57 4.73 2.35 -10.73
N ASN A 58 3.62 2.35 -10.00
CA ASN A 58 2.81 3.55 -9.72
C ASN A 58 2.92 4.09 -8.29
N GLY A 59 3.60 3.41 -7.36
CA GLY A 59 3.80 3.87 -5.98
C GLY A 59 4.59 5.18 -5.84
N GLN A 60 5.16 5.72 -6.93
CA GLN A 60 5.83 7.03 -6.98
C GLN A 60 4.99 8.15 -7.60
N ARG A 61 3.76 7.87 -8.07
CA ARG A 61 2.94 8.84 -8.79
C ARG A 61 1.66 9.27 -8.06
N GLY A 62 1.71 9.25 -6.72
CA GLY A 62 0.75 9.94 -5.86
C GLY A 62 1.12 11.40 -5.62
N SER A 63 1.28 12.21 -6.68
CA SER A 63 1.24 13.67 -6.55
C SER A 63 -0.22 14.11 -6.46
N GLY A 64 -0.58 14.91 -5.46
CA GLY A 64 -1.71 15.83 -5.59
C GLY A 64 -2.58 16.02 -4.35
N SER A 65 -2.21 16.98 -3.52
CA SER A 65 -3.17 17.97 -3.02
C SER A 65 -2.42 19.30 -2.99
N LYS A 66 -2.72 20.15 -3.98
CA LYS A 66 -2.31 21.55 -4.07
C LYS A 66 -3.19 22.38 -3.16
#